data_AF-A0A3D5B4P9-F1
#
_entry.id   AF-A0A3D5B4P9-F1
#
_cell.length_a   1.000
_cell.length_b   1.000
_cell.length_c   1.000
_cell.angle_alpha   90.00
_cell.angle_beta   90.00
_cell.angle_gamma   90.00
#
_symmetry.space_group_name_H-M   'P 1'
#
loop_
_entity.id
_entity.type
_entity.pdbx_description
1 polymer ?
#
loop_
_entity_poly.entity_id
_entity_poly.type
_entity_poly.pdbx_seq_one_letter_code
_entity_poly.pdbx_strand_id
1 'polypeptide(L)' 'MMERKIYKTMIGGREVSVEVGAYCEQANGSCLVRCGDTAVLTNVTMAAAPRDGIDFFPLGVDFEEKMYAV' A
#
# COMPACT_ATOMS: atom_id res chain seq x y z
N MET A 1 8.80 -11.57 11.50
CA MET A 1 8.40 -11.77 10.10
C MET A 1 6.90 -11.90 10.09
N MET A 2 6.24 -11.01 9.37
CA MET A 2 4.80 -11.02 9.22
C MET A 2 4.41 -12.20 8.31
N GLU A 3 3.31 -12.88 8.61
CA GLU A 3 2.87 -14.00 7.76
C GLU A 3 2.37 -13.45 6.41
N ARG A 4 2.99 -13.90 5.31
CA ARG A 4 2.57 -13.54 3.96
C ARG A 4 1.16 -14.06 3.69
N LYS A 5 0.23 -13.15 3.33
CA LYS A 5 -1.16 -13.50 2.99
C LYS A 5 -1.57 -12.85 1.68
N ILE A 6 -2.33 -13.58 0.87
CA ILE A 6 -2.87 -13.12 -0.41
C ILE A 6 -4.38 -13.22 -0.36
N TYR A 7 -5.04 -12.08 -0.53
CA TYR A 7 -6.49 -11.96 -0.66
C TYR A 7 -6.84 -11.76 -2.12
N LYS A 8 -7.97 -12.31 -2.56
CA LYS A 8 -8.45 -12.20 -3.95
C LYS A 8 -9.90 -11.77 -3.97
N THR A 9 -10.26 -10.96 -4.96
CA THR A 9 -11.65 -10.54 -5.22
C THR A 9 -11.85 -10.23 -6.70
N MET A 10 -13.11 -10.09 -7.12
CA MET A 10 -13.47 -9.68 -8.48
C MET A 10 -13.89 -8.21 -8.48
N ILE A 11 -13.23 -7.37 -9.29
CA ILE A 11 -13.57 -5.95 -9.47
C ILE A 11 -13.71 -5.68 -10.97
N GLY A 12 -14.88 -5.21 -11.40
CA GLY A 12 -15.13 -4.87 -12.82
C GLY A 12 -14.90 -6.05 -13.78
N GLY A 13 -15.17 -7.28 -13.34
CA GLY A 13 -14.96 -8.50 -14.13
C GLY A 13 -13.51 -8.98 -14.19
N ARG A 14 -12.59 -8.34 -13.46
CA ARG A 14 -11.16 -8.72 -13.37
C ARG A 14 -10.84 -9.25 -11.97
N GLU A 15 -9.98 -10.27 -11.89
CA GLU A 15 -9.43 -10.70 -10.60
C GLU A 15 -8.44 -9.63 -10.11
N VAL A 16 -8.60 -9.23 -8.85
CA VAL A 16 -7.69 -8.35 -8.12
C VAL A 16 -7.16 -9.12 -6.94
N SER A 17 -5.84 -9.08 -6.75
CA SER A 17 -5.17 -9.67 -5.60
C SER A 17 -4.50 -8.61 -4.75
N VAL A 18 -4.51 -8.83 -3.43
CA VAL A 18 -3.85 -7.97 -2.45
C VAL A 18 -2.96 -8.86 -1.59
N GLU A 19 -1.66 -8.66 -1.70
CA GLU A 19 -0.64 -9.37 -0.92
C GLU A 19 -0.13 -8.49 0.22
N VAL A 20 -0.08 -9.03 1.44
CA VAL A 20 0.41 -8.35 2.65
C VAL A 20 1.47 -9.19 3.35
N GLY A 21 2.34 -8.52 4.13
CA GLY A 21 3.33 -9.17 4.98
C GLY A 21 4.62 -9.65 4.30
N ALA A 22 4.75 -9.50 2.98
CA ALA A 22 5.96 -9.90 2.26
C ALA A 22 7.03 -8.79 2.15
N TYR A 23 6.62 -7.52 2.15
CA TYR A 23 7.49 -6.38 1.84
C TYR A 23 7.23 -5.20 2.79
N CYS A 24 8.26 -4.38 2.98
CA CYS A 24 8.18 -3.12 3.73
C CYS A 24 7.64 -3.28 5.16
N GLU A 25 8.08 -4.32 5.89
CA GLU A 25 7.61 -4.64 7.26
C GLU A 25 7.82 -3.51 8.30
N GLN A 26 8.62 -2.50 7.99
CA GLN A 26 8.85 -1.33 8.85
C GLN A 26 7.78 -0.23 8.70
N ALA A 27 6.97 -0.28 7.63
CA ALA A 27 5.83 0.63 7.50
C ALA A 27 4.70 0.21 8.45
N ASN A 28 3.82 1.14 8.82
CA ASN A 28 2.63 0.80 9.62
C ASN A 28 1.67 -0.12 8.85
N GLY A 29 1.61 0.06 7.53
CA GLY A 29 0.89 -0.83 6.61
C GLY A 29 1.59 -0.91 5.25
N SER A 30 1.53 -2.09 4.63
CA SER A 30 2.10 -2.34 3.30
C SER A 30 1.28 -3.41 2.57
N CYS A 31 0.97 -3.16 1.31
CA CYS A 31 0.37 -4.15 0.44
C CYS A 31 0.85 -4.02 -1.00
N LEU A 32 0.93 -5.16 -1.69
CA LEU A 32 1.12 -5.23 -3.14
C LEU A 32 -0.22 -5.59 -3.77
N VAL A 33 -0.78 -4.68 -4.54
CA VAL A 33 -2.03 -4.90 -5.27
C VAL A 33 -1.70 -5.26 -6.71
N ARG A 34 -2.36 -6.29 -7.24
CA ARG A 34 -2.23 -6.70 -8.65
C ARG A 34 -3.59 -6.89 -9.31
N CYS A 35 -3.71 -6.42 -10.54
CA CYS A 35 -4.86 -6.66 -11.42
C CYS A 35 -4.34 -6.98 -12.83
N GLY A 36 -4.43 -8.26 -13.23
CA GLY A 36 -3.73 -8.74 -14.41
C GLY A 36 -2.22 -8.57 -14.27
N ASP A 37 -1.59 -7.98 -15.28
CA ASP A 37 -0.13 -7.76 -15.33
C ASP A 37 0.32 -6.47 -14.62
N THR A 38 -0.61 -5.60 -14.21
CA THR A 38 -0.31 -4.35 -13.52
C THR A 38 -0.20 -4.57 -12.02
N ALA A 39 0.84 -4.01 -11.40
CA ALA A 39 1.09 -4.08 -9.97
C ALA A 39 1.38 -2.70 -9.37
N VAL A 40 0.88 -2.44 -8.16
CA VAL A 40 1.17 -1.23 -7.38
C VAL A 40 1.55 -1.64 -5.96
N LEU A 41 2.74 -1.21 -5.51
CA LEU A 41 3.16 -1.33 -4.12
C LEU A 41 2.71 -0.08 -3.35
N THR A 42 1.91 -0.28 -2.31
CA THR A 42 1.40 0.80 -1.47
C THR A 42 1.90 0.63 -0.05
N ASN A 43 2.44 1.71 0.53
CA ASN A 43 2.94 1.78 1.89
C ASN A 43 2.32 2.97 2.62
N VAL A 44 2.06 2.79 3.91
CA VAL A 44 1.46 3.82 4.76
C VAL A 44 2.26 3.92 6.05
N THR A 45 2.57 5.15 6.43
CA THR A 45 3.19 5.48 7.70
C THR A 45 2.37 6.53 8.43
N MET A 46 2.35 6.44 9.76
CA MET A 46 1.68 7.41 10.63
C MET A 46 2.50 7.60 11.91
N ALA A 47 2.51 8.83 12.42
CA ALA A 47 3.07 9.11 13.73
C ALA A 47 2.21 8.46 14.83
N ALA A 48 2.84 8.02 15.92
CA ALA A 48 2.14 7.45 17.06
C ALA A 48 1.27 8.48 17.81
N ALA A 49 1.59 9.76 17.68
CA ALA A 49 0.84 10.87 18.25
C ALA A 49 0.76 12.05 17.26
N PRO A 50 -0.30 12.88 17.34
CA PRO A 50 -0.37 14.14 16.62
C PRO A 50 0.81 15.06 16.97
N ARG A 51 1.19 15.92 16.03
CA ARG A 51 2.21 16.94 16.27
C ARG A 51 1.62 18.09 17.10
N ASP A 52 2.38 18.59 18.08
CA ASP A 52 1.94 19.72 18.90
C ASP A 52 1.69 20.98 18.06
N GLY A 53 0.62 21.69 18.38
CA GLY A 53 0.27 22.97 17.75
C GLY A 53 -0.29 22.88 16.33
N ILE A 54 -0.67 21.70 15.84
CA ILE A 54 -1.39 21.56 14.56
C ILE A 54 -2.90 21.76 14.76
N ASP A 55 -3.53 22.44 13.83
CA ASP A 55 -4.98 22.69 13.77
C ASP A 55 -5.64 22.01 12.55
N PHE A 56 -4.87 21.25 11.77
CA PHE A 56 -5.31 20.50 10.60
C PHE A 56 -4.73 19.08 10.59
N PHE A 57 -5.21 18.24 9.68
CA PHE A 57 -4.71 16.87 9.49
C PHE A 57 -3.64 16.82 8.38
N PRO A 58 -2.34 16.66 8.71
CA PRO A 58 -1.27 16.64 7.71
C PRO A 58 -1.19 15.27 7.02
N LEU A 59 -1.96 15.12 5.94
CA LEU A 59 -1.92 13.94 5.08
C LEU A 59 -1.22 14.28 3.77
N GLY A 60 -0.17 13.53 3.45
CA GLY A 60 0.49 13.53 2.15
C GLY A 60 0.26 12.21 1.42
N VAL A 61 0.12 12.26 0.10
CA VAL A 61 0.05 11.08 -0.76
C VAL A 61 0.97 11.31 -1.94
N ASP A 62 1.99 10.47 -2.06
CA ASP A 62 2.92 10.47 -3.18
C ASP A 62 2.63 9.27 -4.08
N PHE A 63 2.51 9.54 -5.38
CA PHE A 63 2.33 8.52 -6.40
C PHE A 63 3.42 8.67 -7.46
N GLU A 64 4.08 7.56 -7.80
CA GLU A 64 5.15 7.53 -8.79
C GLU A 64 5.01 6.30 -9.68
N GLU A 65 5.08 6.52 -11.00
CA GLU A 65 5.22 5.45 -11.98
C GLU A 65 6.70 5.20 -12.25
N LYS A 66 7.14 3.96 -12.08
CA LYS A 66 8.53 3.58 -12.33
C LYS A 66 8.73 3.32 -13.81
N MET A 67 9.79 3.89 -14.40
CA MET A 67 10.09 3.71 -15.83
C MET A 67 10.30 2.25 -16.24
N TYR A 68 10.65 1.36 -15.30
CA TYR A 68 10.77 -0.08 -15.56
C TYR A 68 9.43 -0.84 -15.59
N ALA A 69 8.30 -0.16 -15.32
CA ALA A 69 6.98 -0.78 -15.23
C ALA A 69 6.22 -0.78 -16.58
N VAL A 70 6.91 -0.51 -17.69
CA VAL A 70 6.39 -0.52 -19.07
C VAL A 70 6.44 -1.92 -19.67
#